data_AF-A0A949Y4H0-F1
#
_entry.id   AF-A0A949Y4H0-F1
#
_cell.length_a   1.000
_cell.length_b   1.000
_cell.length_c   1.000
_cell.angle_alpha   90.00
_cell.angle_beta   90.00
_cell.angle_gamma   90.00
#
_symmetry.space_group_name_H-M   'P 1'
#
loop_
_entity.id
_entity.type
_entity.pdbx_description
1 polymer ?
#
loop_
_entity_poly.entity_id
_entity_poly.type
_entity_poly.pdbx_seq_one_letter_code
_entity_poly.pdbx_strand_id
1 'polypeptide(L)'
;MPRLKFFCLAAVLAPLLLQAETSPDSLIRQSIARAVTSSAADQGSILDQIAASNGVSKTEHDLLASWSNGEIYLYTDAGGQVIPIILEQPDTTDKTRAFRVDSGQLLQDSNGAAVMIDPTDATSSDVNANLRKKIQRTLDLLSLSDSNPEVRRAMAFKLGSSQKAENLPLLETRLKLETDPGVKKTLYEAEALIQLADTAHSERQVTAADSLAKLNCIGALDALKSLTASKS
;
A
#
# COMPACT_ATOMS: atom_id res chain seq x y z
N MET A 1 -48.65 47.23 46.46
CA MET A 1 -49.62 46.72 45.45
C MET A 1 -49.06 47.04 44.07
N PRO A 2 -49.16 46.21 43.01
CA PRO A 2 -49.10 44.73 42.81
C PRO A 2 -47.75 44.31 42.13
N ARG A 3 -47.13 43.15 42.42
CA ARG A 3 -47.19 41.79 41.77
C ARG A 3 -46.75 41.66 40.29
N LEU A 4 -46.03 40.55 40.02
CA LEU A 4 -45.90 39.77 38.75
C LEU A 4 -44.85 40.29 37.73
N LYS A 5 -43.92 39.52 37.12
CA LYS A 5 -43.71 38.06 36.95
C LYS A 5 -42.21 37.75 36.81
N PHE A 6 -41.81 36.63 37.42
CA PHE A 6 -40.64 35.83 37.08
C PHE A 6 -40.74 35.32 35.63
N PHE A 7 -39.63 35.36 34.89
CA PHE A 7 -39.38 34.43 33.78
C PHE A 7 -37.91 34.02 33.82
N CYS A 8 -37.66 32.86 34.44
CA CYS A 8 -36.37 32.16 34.35
C CYS A 8 -36.26 31.55 32.96
N LEU A 9 -35.38 32.10 32.12
CA LEU A 9 -34.96 31.43 30.89
C LEU A 9 -33.74 30.56 31.22
N ALA A 10 -33.99 29.28 31.52
CA ALA A 10 -32.94 28.29 31.68
C ALA A 10 -32.43 27.90 30.28
N ALA A 11 -31.24 28.38 29.93
CA ALA A 11 -30.51 27.93 28.75
C ALA A 11 -29.94 26.54 29.02
N VAL A 12 -30.56 25.52 28.43
CA VAL A 12 -30.06 24.14 28.43
C VAL A 12 -28.85 24.08 27.51
N LEU A 13 -27.66 24.02 28.10
CA LEU A 13 -26.40 23.76 27.41
C LEU A 13 -26.37 22.27 27.03
N ALA A 14 -26.69 21.94 25.78
CA ALA A 14 -26.52 20.59 25.25
C ALA A 14 -25.01 20.33 25.04
N PRO A 15 -24.42 19.27 25.61
CA PRO A 15 -23.05 18.91 25.30
C PRO A 15 -23.00 18.40 23.85
N LEU A 16 -22.29 19.12 22.98
CA LEU A 16 -21.84 18.60 21.70
C LEU A 16 -20.95 17.39 22.01
N LEU A 17 -21.51 16.19 21.85
CA LEU A 17 -20.72 14.99 21.65
C LEU A 17 -19.91 15.21 20.38
N LEU A 18 -18.62 15.46 20.57
CA LEU A 18 -17.60 15.40 19.53
C LEU A 18 -17.59 13.94 19.05
N GLN A 19 -18.42 13.64 18.04
CA GLN A 19 -18.26 12.39 17.30
C GLN A 19 -16.89 12.49 16.64
N ALA A 20 -15.94 11.70 17.13
CA ALA A 20 -14.71 11.45 16.40
C ALA A 20 -15.14 10.88 15.05
N GLU A 21 -15.03 11.67 14.00
CA GLU A 21 -15.21 11.19 12.64
C GLU A 21 -14.14 10.12 12.40
N THR A 22 -14.53 8.85 12.49
CA THR A 22 -13.75 7.75 11.95
C THR A 22 -13.79 7.91 10.43
N SER A 23 -12.89 8.74 9.89
CA SER A 23 -12.73 8.93 8.46
C SER A 23 -12.37 7.58 7.81
N PRO A 24 -12.77 7.31 6.55
CA PRO A 24 -12.44 6.06 5.85
C PRO A 24 -10.94 5.74 5.80
N ASP A 25 -10.08 6.77 5.81
CA ASP A 25 -8.62 6.71 6.03
C ASP A 25 -8.22 5.96 7.32
N SER A 26 -9.18 5.62 8.20
CA SER A 26 -8.98 4.88 9.42
C SER A 26 -9.07 3.37 9.23
N LEU A 27 -9.88 2.82 8.31
CA LEU A 27 -10.13 1.37 8.29
C LEU A 27 -9.00 0.56 7.63
N ILE A 28 -8.49 1.03 6.50
CA ILE A 28 -7.36 0.37 5.84
C ILE A 28 -6.10 0.58 6.66
N ARG A 29 -5.87 1.80 7.16
CA ARG A 29 -4.82 2.07 8.15
C ARG A 29 -4.87 1.17 9.38
N GLN A 30 -6.04 1.00 10.01
CA GLN A 30 -6.21 0.06 11.13
C GLN A 30 -5.94 -1.38 10.71
N SER A 31 -6.28 -1.76 9.47
CA SER A 31 -5.97 -3.10 8.94
C SER A 31 -4.47 -3.29 8.75
N ILE A 32 -3.74 -2.27 8.30
CA ILE A 32 -2.27 -2.28 8.24
C ILE A 32 -1.69 -2.44 9.64
N ALA A 33 -2.14 -1.64 10.62
CA ALA A 33 -1.69 -1.76 12.01
C ALA A 33 -1.95 -3.16 12.59
N ARG A 34 -3.13 -3.73 12.32
CA ARG A 34 -3.46 -5.10 12.72
C ARG A 34 -2.53 -6.11 12.07
N ALA A 35 -2.22 -5.96 10.78
CA ALA A 35 -1.31 -6.85 10.08
C ALA A 35 0.08 -6.84 10.72
N VAL A 36 0.59 -5.66 11.10
CA VAL A 36 1.91 -5.52 11.75
C VAL A 36 2.02 -6.38 13.02
N THR A 37 0.95 -6.50 13.82
CA THR A 37 0.94 -7.28 15.07
C THR A 37 0.40 -8.72 14.92
N SER A 38 0.05 -9.13 13.70
CA SER A 38 -0.62 -10.42 13.46
C SER A 38 0.36 -11.57 13.19
N SER A 39 -0.14 -12.80 13.25
CA SER A 39 0.61 -13.98 12.80
C SER A 39 0.91 -13.90 11.29
N ALA A 40 1.91 -14.65 10.82
CA ALA A 40 2.26 -14.68 9.39
C ALA A 40 1.12 -15.15 8.49
N ALA A 41 0.24 -16.03 8.98
CA ALA A 41 -0.93 -16.49 8.25
C ALA A 41 -1.98 -15.37 8.10
N ASP A 42 -2.27 -14.68 9.20
CA ASP A 42 -3.24 -13.58 9.24
C ASP A 42 -2.74 -12.36 8.48
N GLN A 43 -1.44 -12.06 8.54
CA GLN A 43 -0.78 -11.02 7.74
C GLN A 43 -1.07 -11.18 6.25
N GLY A 44 -0.96 -12.41 5.73
CA GLY A 44 -1.27 -12.70 4.33
C GLY A 44 -2.70 -12.38 3.98
N SER A 45 -3.65 -12.87 4.78
CA SER A 45 -5.08 -12.63 4.58
C SER A 45 -5.44 -11.13 4.62
N ILE A 46 -4.87 -10.38 5.56
CA ILE A 46 -5.11 -8.94 5.67
C ILE A 46 -4.53 -8.19 4.46
N LEU A 47 -3.30 -8.52 4.03
CA LEU A 47 -2.68 -7.91 2.85
C LEU A 47 -3.46 -8.18 1.55
N ASP A 48 -4.05 -9.37 1.41
CA ASP A 48 -4.91 -9.72 0.28
C ASP A 48 -6.22 -8.89 0.30
N GLN A 49 -6.81 -8.70 1.49
CA GLN A 49 -7.99 -7.84 1.66
C GLN A 49 -7.69 -6.38 1.34
N ILE A 50 -6.54 -5.86 1.78
CA ILE A 50 -6.09 -4.50 1.45
C ILE A 50 -5.90 -4.36 -0.05
N ALA A 51 -5.26 -5.33 -0.71
CA ALA A 51 -5.03 -5.31 -2.16
C ALA A 51 -6.34 -5.30 -2.97
N ALA A 52 -7.40 -5.93 -2.46
CA ALA A 52 -8.73 -5.95 -3.07
C ALA A 52 -9.60 -4.73 -2.69
N SER A 53 -9.14 -3.88 -1.79
CA SER A 53 -9.89 -2.71 -1.32
C SER A 53 -9.83 -1.58 -2.34
N ASN A 54 -10.95 -0.90 -2.53
CA ASN A 54 -11.00 0.33 -3.31
C ASN A 54 -10.70 1.52 -2.41
N GLY A 55 -10.09 2.57 -2.98
CA GLY A 55 -9.92 3.85 -2.28
C GLY A 55 -8.77 3.90 -1.29
N VAL A 56 -7.73 3.06 -1.46
CA VAL A 56 -6.49 3.18 -0.67
C VAL A 56 -5.86 4.54 -0.92
N SER A 57 -5.64 5.31 0.15
CA SER A 57 -5.06 6.64 0.04
C SER A 57 -3.55 6.57 -0.18
N LYS A 58 -2.95 7.68 -0.66
CA LYS A 58 -1.49 7.78 -0.78
C LYS A 58 -0.81 7.52 0.56
N THR A 59 -1.37 8.01 1.65
CA THR A 59 -0.78 7.84 2.99
C THR A 59 -0.79 6.38 3.44
N GLU A 60 -1.80 5.60 3.09
CA GLU A 60 -1.85 4.16 3.37
C GLU A 60 -0.88 3.37 2.48
N HIS A 61 -0.74 3.78 1.22
CA HIS A 61 0.28 3.24 0.33
C HIS A 61 1.70 3.51 0.86
N ASP A 62 1.99 4.74 1.28
CA ASP A 62 3.27 5.11 1.88
C ASP A 62 3.51 4.32 3.18
N LEU A 63 2.48 4.08 3.99
CA LEU A 63 2.58 3.30 5.21
C LEU A 63 2.96 1.83 4.96
N LEU A 64 2.38 1.20 3.94
CA LEU A 64 2.77 -0.14 3.49
C LEU A 64 4.23 -0.15 3.00
N ALA A 65 4.67 0.89 2.29
CA ALA A 65 6.06 1.01 1.84
C ALA A 65 7.04 1.13 3.03
N SER A 66 6.73 2.00 4.00
CA SER A 66 7.50 2.12 5.25
C SER A 66 7.55 0.80 6.02
N TRP A 67 6.44 0.05 6.06
CA TRP A 67 6.45 -1.29 6.66
C TRP A 67 7.43 -2.22 5.93
N SER A 68 7.38 -2.29 4.60
CA SER A 68 8.30 -3.11 3.80
C SER A 68 9.78 -2.76 4.06
N ASN A 69 10.06 -1.48 4.30
CA ASN A 69 11.41 -0.97 4.60
C ASN A 69 11.86 -1.23 6.03
N GLY A 70 10.99 -1.71 6.92
CA GLY A 70 11.31 -1.91 8.34
C GLY A 70 11.25 -0.63 9.17
N GLU A 71 10.52 0.39 8.71
CA GLU A 71 10.38 1.69 9.38
C GLU A 71 9.22 1.72 10.39
N ILE A 72 8.51 0.60 10.57
CA ILE A 72 7.49 0.42 11.59
C ILE A 72 8.09 -0.33 12.79
N TYR A 73 7.90 0.23 13.97
CA TYR A 73 8.35 -0.31 15.24
C TYR A 73 7.15 -0.72 16.11
N LEU A 74 7.43 -1.53 17.12
CA LEU A 74 6.50 -2.00 18.14
C LEU A 74 6.91 -1.38 19.47
N TYR A 75 5.97 -0.69 20.10
CA TYR A 75 6.11 -0.14 21.44
C TYR A 75 5.13 -0.84 22.39
N THR A 76 5.61 -1.25 23.55
CA THR A 76 4.75 -1.82 24.60
C THR A 76 4.46 -0.74 25.62
N ASP A 77 3.18 -0.40 25.81
CA ASP A 77 2.80 0.60 26.80
C ASP A 77 2.89 0.06 28.24
N ALA A 78 2.63 0.92 29.22
CA ALA A 78 2.65 0.55 30.65
C ALA A 78 1.59 -0.52 31.01
N GLY A 79 0.55 -0.68 30.19
CA GLY A 79 -0.49 -1.70 30.34
C GLY A 79 -0.14 -3.04 29.68
N GLY A 80 1.00 -3.15 29.01
CA GLY A 80 1.41 -4.33 28.26
C GLY A 80 0.79 -4.45 26.87
N GLN A 81 0.12 -3.40 26.38
CA GLN A 81 -0.41 -3.36 25.03
C GLN A 81 0.72 -3.07 24.03
N VAL A 82 0.84 -3.92 23.01
CA VAL A 82 1.75 -3.69 21.89
C VAL A 82 1.07 -2.77 20.87
N ILE A 83 1.72 -1.65 20.57
CA ILE A 83 1.24 -0.58 19.69
C ILE A 83 2.26 -0.40 18.56
N PRO A 84 1.86 -0.61 17.29
CA PRO A 84 2.70 -0.25 16.15
C PRO A 84 2.85 1.26 16.01
N ILE A 85 4.09 1.72 15.84
CA ILE A 85 4.45 3.13 15.75
C ILE A 85 5.46 3.40 14.63
N ILE A 86 5.52 4.66 14.20
CA ILE A 86 6.61 5.23 13.39
C ILE A 86 7.31 6.27 14.26
N LEU A 87 8.64 6.18 14.35
CA LEU A 87 9.45 7.17 15.05
C LEU A 87 9.65 8.40 14.16
N GLU A 88 9.52 9.60 14.73
CA GLU A 88 9.80 10.84 13.99
C GLU A 88 11.29 10.92 13.58
N GLN A 89 12.17 10.43 14.44
CA GLN A 89 13.60 10.31 14.21
C GLN A 89 14.03 8.90 14.62
N PRO A 90 14.17 7.94 13.69
CA PRO A 90 14.56 6.57 14.04
C PRO A 90 16.05 6.44 14.41
N ASP A 91 16.91 7.31 13.87
CA ASP A 91 18.37 7.23 14.02
C ASP A 91 18.93 8.11 15.16
N THR A 92 18.08 8.75 15.96
CA THR A 92 18.53 9.60 17.07
C THR A 92 18.92 8.77 18.28
N THR A 93 19.74 9.34 19.16
CA THR A 93 20.00 8.81 20.50
C THR A 93 19.14 9.47 21.57
N ASP A 94 18.52 10.61 21.24
CA ASP A 94 17.63 11.34 22.14
C ASP A 94 16.21 10.78 22.05
N LYS A 95 15.37 11.08 23.06
CA LYS A 95 13.96 10.69 22.97
C LYS A 95 13.29 11.42 21.81
N THR A 96 12.50 10.68 21.03
CA THR A 96 11.78 11.19 19.87
C THR A 96 10.28 11.06 20.05
N ARG A 97 9.51 11.87 19.31
CA ARG A 97 8.09 11.64 19.14
C ARG A 97 7.86 10.38 18.31
N ALA A 98 6.71 9.75 18.53
CA ALA A 98 6.24 8.61 17.76
C ALA A 98 4.79 8.83 17.32
N PHE A 99 4.42 8.29 16.17
CA PHE A 99 3.07 8.35 15.63
C PHE A 99 2.50 6.94 15.57
N ARG A 100 1.25 6.76 16.01
CA ARG A 100 0.60 5.44 15.94
C ARG A 100 0.28 5.09 14.50
N VAL A 101 0.55 3.84 14.12
CA VAL A 101 0.26 3.35 12.75
C VAL A 101 -1.25 3.36 12.47
N ASP A 102 -2.07 2.97 13.45
CA ASP A 102 -3.53 2.78 13.32
C ASP A 102 -4.33 4.07 13.11
N SER A 103 -3.87 5.19 13.68
CA SER A 103 -4.56 6.48 13.59
C SER A 103 -3.74 7.56 12.88
N GLY A 104 -2.42 7.40 12.76
CA GLY A 104 -1.51 8.47 12.31
C GLY A 104 -1.32 9.58 13.34
N GLN A 105 -1.92 9.49 14.52
CA GLN A 105 -1.82 10.51 15.56
C GLN A 105 -0.55 10.34 16.39
N LEU A 106 -0.12 11.43 17.03
CA LEU A 106 0.96 11.41 17.99
C LEU A 106 0.65 10.40 19.12
N LEU A 107 1.63 9.60 19.50
CA LEU A 107 1.51 8.69 20.62
C LEU A 107 1.33 9.49 21.91
N GLN A 108 0.25 9.19 22.63
CA GLN A 108 -0.13 9.87 23.87
C GLN A 108 -0.35 8.87 24.99
N ASP A 109 -0.13 9.31 26.23
CA ASP A 109 -0.44 8.55 27.43
C ASP A 109 -1.94 8.66 27.80
N SER A 110 -2.34 8.03 28.91
CA SER A 110 -3.71 8.07 29.41
C SER A 110 -4.22 9.48 29.77
N ASN A 111 -3.31 10.46 29.92
CA ASN A 111 -3.63 11.84 30.22
C ASN A 111 -3.65 12.72 28.95
N GLY A 112 -3.41 12.15 27.77
CA GLY A 112 -3.31 12.87 26.51
C GLY A 112 -1.97 13.60 26.32
N ALA A 113 -0.98 13.37 27.19
CA ALA A 113 0.34 13.95 27.04
C ALA A 113 1.16 13.13 26.03
N ALA A 114 1.97 13.82 25.22
CA ALA A 114 2.83 13.17 24.24
C ALA A 114 3.85 12.25 24.93
N VAL A 115 3.93 11.01 24.45
CA VAL A 115 4.94 10.05 24.90
C VAL A 115 6.20 10.25 24.07
N MET A 116 7.31 10.52 24.75
CA MET A 116 8.63 10.60 24.14
C MET A 116 9.29 9.22 24.26
N ILE A 117 9.53 8.59 23.11
CA ILE A 117 10.10 7.25 23.00
C ILE A 117 11.61 7.34 22.98
N ASP A 118 12.27 6.61 23.88
CA ASP A 118 13.67 6.25 23.69
C ASP A 118 13.73 5.23 22.54
N PRO A 119 14.48 5.47 21.46
CA PRO A 119 14.54 4.53 20.33
C PRO A 119 14.93 3.11 20.73
N THR A 120 15.64 2.92 21.85
CA THR A 120 16.00 1.60 22.38
C THR A 120 14.83 0.84 23.02
N ASP A 121 13.75 1.53 23.39
CA ASP A 121 12.50 0.92 23.89
C ASP A 121 11.59 0.44 22.75
N ALA A 122 11.87 0.81 21.51
CA ALA A 122 11.09 0.44 20.33
C ALA A 122 11.73 -0.75 19.60
N THR A 123 10.97 -1.83 19.43
CA THR A 123 11.46 -3.02 18.69
C THR A 123 11.04 -2.92 17.23
N SER A 124 11.95 -3.11 16.27
CA SER A 124 11.56 -3.18 14.85
C SER A 124 10.46 -4.22 14.63
N SER A 125 9.44 -3.92 13.84
CA SER A 125 8.55 -4.97 13.33
C SER A 125 9.41 -5.91 12.48
N ASP A 126 9.38 -7.22 12.80
CA ASP A 126 10.24 -8.18 12.11
C ASP A 126 9.72 -8.41 10.68
N VAL A 127 10.36 -7.76 9.71
CA VAL A 127 10.00 -7.88 8.30
C VAL A 127 11.04 -8.74 7.59
N ASN A 128 10.70 -10.02 7.41
CA ASN A 128 11.52 -10.95 6.66
C ASN A 128 11.31 -10.80 5.13
N ALA A 129 12.17 -11.46 4.33
CA ALA A 129 12.13 -11.36 2.88
C ALA A 129 10.79 -11.82 2.26
N ASN A 130 10.11 -12.79 2.87
CA ASN A 130 8.82 -13.27 2.37
C ASN A 130 7.71 -12.25 2.62
N LEU A 131 7.70 -11.62 3.80
CA LEU A 131 6.76 -10.56 4.12
C LEU A 131 6.99 -9.32 3.22
N ARG A 132 8.24 -8.90 3.00
CA ARG A 132 8.56 -7.81 2.05
C ARG A 132 7.99 -8.08 0.65
N LYS A 133 8.16 -9.31 0.13
CA LYS A 133 7.60 -9.71 -1.17
C LYS A 133 6.08 -9.63 -1.20
N LYS A 134 5.41 -10.06 -0.12
CA LYS A 134 3.95 -9.96 0.00
C LYS A 134 3.48 -8.51 0.03
N ILE A 135 4.10 -7.66 0.83
CA ILE A 135 3.78 -6.23 0.88
C ILE A 135 4.02 -5.58 -0.48
N GLN A 136 5.14 -5.89 -1.14
CA GLN A 136 5.42 -5.37 -2.49
C GLN A 136 4.35 -5.82 -3.51
N ARG A 137 3.88 -7.07 -3.41
CA ARG A 137 2.80 -7.56 -4.26
C ARG A 137 1.49 -6.81 -4.02
N THR A 138 1.16 -6.51 -2.76
CA THR A 138 0.02 -5.66 -2.41
C THR A 138 0.18 -4.26 -3.01
N LEU A 139 1.34 -3.61 -2.85
CA LEU A 139 1.62 -2.28 -3.43
C LEU A 139 1.49 -2.26 -4.97
N ASP A 140 2.01 -3.30 -5.63
CA ASP A 140 1.91 -3.42 -7.09
C ASP A 140 0.44 -3.60 -7.54
N LEU A 141 -0.37 -4.39 -6.81
CA LEU A 141 -1.80 -4.57 -7.08
C LEU A 141 -2.60 -3.27 -6.91
N LEU A 142 -2.30 -2.52 -5.85
CA LEU A 142 -2.91 -1.22 -5.58
C LEU A 142 -2.58 -0.22 -6.70
N SER A 143 -1.30 -0.14 -7.09
CA SER A 143 -0.86 0.72 -8.19
C SER A 143 -1.47 0.32 -9.54
N LEU A 144 -1.65 -0.98 -9.78
CA LEU A 144 -2.26 -1.48 -11.02
C LEU A 144 -3.77 -1.16 -11.09
N SER A 145 -4.41 -0.92 -9.95
CA SER A 145 -5.84 -0.60 -9.82
C SER A 145 -6.10 0.87 -9.48
N ASP A 146 -5.05 1.71 -9.47
CA ASP A 146 -5.15 3.13 -9.11
C ASP A 146 -6.15 3.87 -10.01
N SER A 147 -6.86 4.84 -9.45
CA SER A 147 -7.77 5.70 -10.21
C SER A 147 -7.09 6.47 -11.35
N ASN A 148 -5.81 6.84 -11.17
CA ASN A 148 -5.01 7.56 -12.14
C ASN A 148 -4.46 6.61 -13.22
N PRO A 149 -4.84 6.79 -14.51
CA PRO A 149 -4.37 5.93 -15.59
C PRO A 149 -2.85 5.95 -15.77
N GLU A 150 -2.16 7.06 -15.44
CA GLU A 150 -0.70 7.13 -15.56
C GLU A 150 0.01 6.22 -14.53
N VAL A 151 -0.53 6.12 -13.30
CA VAL A 151 0.00 5.21 -12.28
C VAL A 151 -0.18 3.75 -12.72
N ARG A 152 -1.38 3.41 -13.23
CA ARG A 152 -1.64 2.06 -13.76
C ARG A 152 -0.73 1.73 -14.94
N ARG A 153 -0.53 2.67 -15.86
CA ARG A 153 0.36 2.51 -17.03
C ARG A 153 1.80 2.25 -16.59
N ALA A 154 2.31 3.06 -15.66
CA ALA A 154 3.67 2.90 -15.13
C ALA A 154 3.84 1.54 -14.43
N MET A 155 2.84 1.10 -13.65
CA MET A 155 2.88 -0.21 -13.00
C MET A 155 2.83 -1.36 -14.01
N ALA A 156 1.95 -1.31 -15.01
CA ALA A 156 1.89 -2.29 -16.09
C ALA A 156 3.25 -2.41 -16.81
N PHE A 157 3.87 -1.27 -17.14
CA PHE A 157 5.20 -1.22 -17.75
C PHE A 157 6.28 -1.86 -16.85
N LYS A 158 6.31 -1.52 -15.54
CA LYS A 158 7.24 -2.10 -14.56
C LYS A 158 7.12 -3.63 -14.50
N LEU A 159 5.88 -4.13 -14.37
CA LEU A 159 5.61 -5.57 -14.26
C LEU A 159 6.02 -6.32 -15.54
N GLY A 160 5.67 -5.78 -16.72
CA GLY A 160 6.05 -6.34 -18.02
C GLY A 160 7.57 -6.36 -18.24
N SER A 161 8.23 -5.24 -17.93
CA SER A 161 9.68 -5.09 -18.11
C SER A 161 10.51 -6.02 -17.22
N SER A 162 9.96 -6.46 -16.09
CA SER A 162 10.62 -7.48 -15.25
C SER A 162 10.66 -8.86 -15.90
N GLN A 163 9.82 -9.11 -16.91
CA GLN A 163 9.74 -10.37 -17.66
C GLN A 163 9.47 -11.62 -16.79
N LYS A 164 8.88 -11.43 -15.60
CA LYS A 164 8.59 -12.53 -14.68
C LYS A 164 7.22 -13.14 -15.00
N ALA A 165 7.19 -14.45 -15.24
CA ALA A 165 5.95 -15.19 -15.53
C ALA A 165 4.87 -15.03 -14.45
N GLU A 166 5.27 -14.86 -13.18
CA GLU A 166 4.35 -14.66 -12.03
C GLU A 166 3.52 -13.35 -12.11
N ASN A 167 3.88 -12.43 -13.00
CA ASN A 167 3.13 -11.19 -13.23
C ASN A 167 2.01 -11.35 -14.26
N LEU A 168 2.06 -12.37 -15.11
CA LEU A 168 1.09 -12.55 -16.19
C LEU A 168 -0.36 -12.59 -15.69
N PRO A 169 -0.71 -13.36 -14.62
CA PRO A 169 -2.07 -13.38 -14.12
C PRO A 169 -2.59 -12.02 -13.62
N LEU A 170 -1.71 -11.13 -13.13
CA LEU A 170 -2.13 -9.79 -12.72
C LEU A 170 -2.47 -8.93 -13.91
N LEU A 171 -1.62 -8.94 -14.93
CA LEU A 171 -1.80 -8.15 -16.14
C LEU A 171 -3.08 -8.57 -16.86
N GLU A 172 -3.29 -9.88 -17.00
CA GLU A 172 -4.50 -10.45 -17.61
C GLU A 172 -5.77 -10.07 -16.83
N THR A 173 -5.70 -10.11 -15.49
CA THR A 173 -6.82 -9.71 -14.64
C THR A 173 -7.12 -8.22 -14.81
N ARG A 174 -6.09 -7.37 -14.83
CA ARG A 174 -6.27 -5.93 -15.03
C ARG A 174 -6.80 -5.61 -16.41
N LEU A 175 -6.29 -6.28 -17.44
CA LEU A 175 -6.68 -6.05 -18.83
C LEU A 175 -8.18 -6.26 -19.07
N LYS A 176 -8.78 -7.24 -18.39
CA LYS A 176 -10.25 -7.50 -18.43
C LYS A 176 -11.09 -6.34 -17.88
N LEU A 177 -10.53 -5.55 -16.98
CA LEU A 177 -11.22 -4.45 -16.28
C LEU A 177 -10.85 -3.07 -16.82
N GLU A 178 -9.76 -2.96 -17.58
CA GLU A 178 -9.24 -1.69 -18.03
C GLU A 178 -10.17 -1.04 -19.06
N THR A 179 -10.28 0.28 -18.99
CA THR A 179 -11.08 1.09 -19.92
C THR A 179 -10.23 2.12 -20.64
N ASP A 180 -9.12 2.57 -20.04
CA ASP A 180 -8.21 3.52 -20.67
C ASP A 180 -7.43 2.85 -21.82
N PRO A 181 -7.50 3.39 -23.05
CA PRO A 181 -6.84 2.79 -24.21
C PRO A 181 -5.31 2.81 -24.11
N GLY A 182 -4.74 3.83 -23.46
CA GLY A 182 -3.29 3.93 -23.25
C GLY A 182 -2.80 2.86 -22.27
N VAL A 183 -3.51 2.66 -21.16
CA VAL A 183 -3.20 1.58 -20.21
C VAL A 183 -3.41 0.20 -20.85
N LYS A 184 -4.49 -0.02 -21.62
CA LYS A 184 -4.70 -1.28 -22.37
C LYS A 184 -3.52 -1.59 -23.28
N LYS A 185 -3.06 -0.60 -24.05
CA LYS A 185 -1.89 -0.77 -24.92
C LYS A 185 -0.68 -1.25 -24.10
N THR A 186 -0.36 -0.58 -23.00
CA THR A 186 0.78 -0.96 -22.15
C THR A 186 0.60 -2.31 -21.47
N LEU A 187 -0.61 -2.71 -21.10
CA LEU A 187 -0.90 -4.05 -20.57
C LEU A 187 -0.63 -5.13 -21.62
N TYR A 188 -1.08 -4.94 -22.87
CA TYR A 188 -0.75 -5.86 -23.97
C TYR A 188 0.74 -5.94 -24.24
N GLU A 189 1.45 -4.80 -24.22
CA GLU A 189 2.91 -4.78 -24.35
C GLU A 189 3.58 -5.55 -23.22
N ALA A 190 3.12 -5.37 -21.98
CA ALA A 190 3.65 -6.04 -20.81
C ALA A 190 3.46 -7.57 -20.86
N GLU A 191 2.28 -8.05 -21.24
CA GLU A 191 2.02 -9.49 -21.45
C GLU A 191 2.93 -10.05 -22.53
N ALA A 192 3.06 -9.35 -23.66
CA ALA A 192 3.90 -9.79 -24.76
C ALA A 192 5.39 -9.81 -24.36
N LEU A 193 5.89 -8.83 -23.58
CA LEU A 193 7.27 -8.85 -23.07
C LEU A 193 7.55 -10.07 -22.17
N ILE A 194 6.60 -10.44 -21.31
CA ILE A 194 6.73 -11.63 -20.45
C ILE A 194 6.71 -12.91 -21.30
N GLN A 195 5.79 -13.01 -22.27
CA GLN A 195 5.70 -14.15 -23.17
C GLN A 195 6.93 -14.27 -24.09
N LEU A 196 7.54 -13.15 -24.47
CA LEU A 196 8.76 -13.12 -25.26
C LEU A 196 9.95 -13.74 -24.51
N ALA A 197 9.99 -13.58 -23.18
CA ALA A 197 11.01 -14.17 -22.32
C ALA A 197 10.78 -15.67 -22.01
N ASP A 198 9.62 -16.23 -22.35
CA ASP A 198 9.29 -17.65 -22.16
C ASP A 198 9.97 -18.52 -23.23
N THR A 199 11.25 -18.84 -23.00
CA THR A 199 12.05 -19.65 -23.93
C THR A 199 11.60 -21.11 -24.04
N ALA A 200 10.73 -21.58 -23.16
CA ALA A 200 10.20 -22.94 -23.22
C ALA A 200 9.11 -23.10 -24.29
N HIS A 201 8.49 -22.00 -24.74
CA HIS A 201 7.34 -22.03 -25.65
C HIS A 201 7.59 -21.13 -26.87
N SER A 202 8.34 -21.64 -27.84
CA SER A 202 8.74 -20.89 -29.05
C SER A 202 7.56 -20.29 -29.84
N GLU A 203 6.41 -20.96 -29.91
CA GLU A 203 5.20 -20.44 -30.55
C GLU A 203 4.65 -19.18 -29.85
N ARG A 204 4.74 -19.13 -28.51
CA ARG A 204 4.36 -17.93 -27.73
C ARG A 204 5.32 -16.78 -28.00
N GLN A 205 6.62 -17.07 -28.13
CA GLN A 205 7.62 -16.04 -28.44
C GLN A 205 7.38 -15.40 -29.82
N VAL A 206 7.02 -16.19 -30.83
CA VAL A 206 6.70 -15.66 -32.17
C VAL A 206 5.45 -14.77 -32.10
N THR A 207 4.39 -15.26 -31.44
CA THR A 207 3.14 -14.49 -31.25
C THR A 207 3.38 -13.19 -30.49
N ALA A 208 4.24 -13.23 -29.46
CA ALA A 208 4.63 -12.06 -28.68
C ALA A 208 5.43 -11.06 -29.52
N ALA A 209 6.39 -11.51 -30.31
CA ALA A 209 7.18 -10.65 -31.19
C ALA A 209 6.29 -9.95 -32.23
N ASP A 210 5.36 -10.68 -32.85
CA ASP A 210 4.38 -10.11 -33.79
C ASP A 210 3.48 -9.08 -33.12
N SER A 211 3.07 -9.34 -31.87
CA SER A 211 2.24 -8.42 -31.09
C SER A 211 3.01 -7.12 -30.78
N LEU A 212 4.26 -7.22 -30.33
CA LEU A 212 5.10 -6.05 -30.05
C LEU A 212 5.40 -5.23 -31.30
N ALA A 213 5.60 -5.87 -32.45
CA ALA A 213 5.76 -5.20 -33.74
C ALA A 213 4.50 -4.43 -34.12
N LYS A 214 3.31 -5.05 -34.02
CA LYS A 214 2.02 -4.39 -34.32
C LYS A 214 1.72 -3.20 -33.40
N LEU A 215 2.14 -3.28 -32.14
CA LEU A 215 1.95 -2.20 -31.15
C LEU A 215 2.93 -1.04 -31.34
N ASN A 216 3.92 -1.17 -32.24
CA ASN A 216 5.04 -0.24 -32.43
C ASN A 216 5.75 0.09 -31.10
N CYS A 217 5.98 -0.93 -30.28
CA CYS A 217 6.59 -0.77 -28.96
C CYS A 217 8.11 -0.57 -29.11
N ILE A 218 8.59 0.67 -29.00
CA ILE A 218 10.03 1.00 -29.07
C ILE A 218 10.79 0.31 -27.94
N GLY A 219 10.20 0.20 -26.75
CA GLY A 219 10.80 -0.45 -25.58
C GLY A 219 11.07 -1.95 -25.76
N ALA A 220 10.44 -2.60 -26.73
CA ALA A 220 10.67 -4.00 -27.05
C ALA A 220 11.89 -4.24 -27.97
N LEU A 221 12.49 -3.19 -28.52
CA LEU A 221 13.55 -3.31 -29.53
C LEU A 221 14.76 -4.09 -29.01
N ASP A 222 15.19 -3.83 -27.78
CA ASP A 222 16.35 -4.50 -27.20
C ASP A 222 16.07 -5.97 -26.87
N ALA A 223 14.84 -6.28 -26.42
CA ALA A 223 14.40 -7.65 -26.20
C ALA A 223 14.32 -8.45 -27.52
N LEU A 224 13.79 -7.84 -28.58
CA LEU A 224 13.72 -8.44 -29.91
C LEU A 224 15.12 -8.65 -30.53
N LYS A 225 16.02 -7.66 -30.41
CA LYS A 225 17.42 -7.81 -30.83
C LYS A 225 18.12 -8.96 -30.11
N SER A 226 17.92 -9.09 -28.80
CA SER A 226 18.53 -10.15 -27.99
C SER A 226 18.13 -11.55 -28.47
N LEU A 227 16.89 -11.75 -28.93
CA LEU A 227 16.44 -13.02 -29.52
C LEU A 227 17.09 -13.36 -30.86
N THR A 228 17.45 -12.36 -31.66
CA THR A 228 18.16 -12.59 -32.93
C THR A 228 19.63 -12.96 -32.70
N ALA A 229 20.25 -12.40 -31.66
CA ALA A 229 21.64 -12.67 -31.31
C ALA A 229 21.85 -14.06 -30.68
N SER A 230 20.87 -14.59 -29.93
CA SER A 230 20.97 -15.91 -29.29
C SER A 230 20.73 -17.09 -30.25
N LYS A 231 20.25 -16.83 -31.47
CA LYS A 231 20.02 -17.83 -32.53
C LYS A 231 21.14 -17.89 -33.58
N SER A 232 22.21 -17.11 -33.41
CA SER A 232 23.42 -17.12 -34.26
C SER A 232 24.53 -17.93 -33.59
#